data_AF-A0A1R1LU85-F1
#
_entry.id   AF-A0A1R1LU85-F1
#
_cell.length_a   1.000
_cell.length_b   1.000
_cell.length_c   1.000
_cell.angle_alpha   90.00
_cell.angle_beta   90.00
_cell.angle_gamma   90.00
#
_symmetry.space_group_name_H-M   'P 1'
#
loop_
_entity.id
_entity.type
_entity.pdbx_description
1 polymer ?
#
loop_
_entity_poly.entity_id
_entity_poly.type
_entity_poly.pdbx_seq_one_letter_code
_entity_poly.pdbx_strand_id
1 'polypeptide(L)'
;MHPDVEPATVDTVLPVAGPFDPAVFAFLAHRRITGVEVADGTSYQRSMDCPHGHALMRVAWDGARIRLSATLEDARDAATVTSAARTLLSLDADPRLPDAALAEDPVLGASVRRRPGLRVGGSVEPHEMLMRAIIGQQISEAAARTALHRLAEHAPPTRLPAPGIDRFFPDAAVIAEHGRAVLRGPGRRIDSVVGVAERITGGRLDLRRARTTAELGAMLLPLPGIGPWTVGYVALRWLGDPDVFLPGDVAVRNGLTRLAGAPARLSPAAVTAMARAWAPWRSWAVLHAWRAHLAPPETPPARQ
;
A
#
# COMPACT_ATOMS: atom_id res chain seq x y z
N MET A 1 11.50 -1.84 33.08
CA MET A 1 10.24 -2.59 33.05
C MET A 1 9.36 -1.96 34.11
N HIS A 2 8.43 -1.07 33.73
CA HIS A 2 7.40 -0.62 34.68
C HIS A 2 6.27 -1.63 34.60
N PRO A 3 6.07 -2.45 35.65
CA PRO A 3 4.87 -3.26 35.77
C PRO A 3 3.70 -2.32 36.13
N ASP A 4 2.49 -2.66 35.70
CA ASP A 4 1.20 -2.07 36.12
C ASP A 4 0.66 -0.82 35.39
N VAL A 5 0.92 -0.65 34.09
CA VAL A 5 0.04 0.20 33.26
C VAL A 5 -0.87 -0.70 32.43
N GLU A 6 -2.17 -0.68 32.71
CA GLU A 6 -3.16 -1.35 31.88
C GLU A 6 -3.07 -0.81 30.44
N PRO A 7 -3.08 -1.68 29.41
CA PRO A 7 -3.08 -1.24 28.03
C PRO A 7 -4.24 -0.28 27.76
N ALA A 8 -3.94 0.88 27.18
CA ALA A 8 -4.97 1.81 26.73
C ALA A 8 -5.71 1.24 25.52
N THR A 9 -6.98 1.60 25.38
CA THR A 9 -7.80 1.19 24.24
C THR A 9 -8.28 2.40 23.44
N VAL A 10 -8.29 2.24 22.12
CA VAL A 10 -8.93 3.18 21.20
C VAL A 10 -10.05 2.42 20.52
N ASP A 11 -11.26 2.97 20.54
CA ASP A 11 -12.40 2.42 19.82
C ASP A 11 -13.22 3.58 19.27
N THR A 12 -13.16 3.76 17.95
CA THR A 12 -13.80 4.91 17.30
C THR A 12 -14.19 4.62 15.87
N VAL A 13 -15.14 5.40 15.36
CA VAL A 13 -15.51 5.39 13.95
C VAL A 13 -14.64 6.41 13.21
N LEU A 14 -13.96 5.98 12.16
CA LEU A 14 -13.19 6.86 11.29
C LEU A 14 -14.11 7.50 10.25
N PRO A 15 -14.18 8.85 10.17
CA PRO A 15 -14.91 9.54 9.12
C PRO A 15 -14.35 9.21 7.74
N VAL A 16 -15.25 8.97 6.79
CA VAL A 16 -14.94 8.67 5.38
C VAL A 16 -15.60 9.70 4.49
N ALA A 17 -14.84 10.32 3.58
CA ALA A 17 -15.38 11.25 2.59
C ALA A 17 -15.95 10.48 1.40
N GLY A 18 -17.22 10.73 1.04
CA GLY A 18 -17.85 10.15 -0.15
C GLY A 18 -18.09 8.63 -0.06
N PRO A 19 -18.35 7.97 -1.21
CA PRO A 19 -18.49 6.52 -1.26
C PRO A 19 -17.18 5.81 -0.85
N PHE A 20 -17.31 4.56 -0.40
CA PHE A 20 -16.19 3.71 -0.01
C PHE A 20 -16.33 2.32 -0.63
N ASP A 21 -15.37 1.93 -1.45
CA ASP A 21 -15.27 0.57 -1.97
C ASP A 21 -14.35 -0.27 -1.06
N PRO A 22 -14.86 -1.38 -0.48
CA PRO A 22 -14.09 -2.22 0.44
C PRO A 22 -12.98 -3.04 -0.22
N ALA A 23 -12.79 -2.95 -1.54
CA ALA A 23 -11.72 -3.65 -2.25
C ALA A 23 -10.32 -3.35 -1.70
N VAL A 24 -10.13 -2.24 -0.99
CA VAL A 24 -8.88 -1.95 -0.27
C VAL A 24 -8.53 -3.04 0.75
N PHE A 25 -9.52 -3.64 1.43
CA PHE A 25 -9.28 -4.75 2.37
C PHE A 25 -8.84 -6.01 1.64
N ALA A 26 -9.45 -6.34 0.50
CA ALA A 26 -9.00 -7.45 -0.34
C ALA A 26 -7.56 -7.23 -0.85
N PHE A 27 -7.20 -5.98 -1.19
CA PHE A 27 -5.83 -5.60 -1.55
C PHE A 27 -4.86 -5.84 -0.38
N LEU A 28 -5.20 -5.39 0.83
CA LEU A 28 -4.37 -5.60 2.03
C LEU A 28 -4.24 -7.09 2.37
N ALA A 29 -5.34 -7.84 2.31
CA ALA A 29 -5.37 -9.28 2.56
C ALA A 29 -4.52 -10.07 1.57
N HIS A 30 -4.50 -9.66 0.30
CA HIS A 30 -3.67 -10.30 -0.72
C HIS A 30 -2.17 -10.15 -0.45
N ARG A 31 -1.76 -9.06 0.23
CA ARG A 31 -0.38 -8.63 0.47
C ARG A 31 0.13 -8.86 1.89
N ARG A 32 -0.68 -9.51 2.72
CA ARG A 32 -0.37 -9.72 4.14
C ARG A 32 0.94 -10.48 4.36
N ILE A 33 1.64 -10.08 5.41
CA ILE A 33 2.84 -10.73 5.94
C ILE A 33 2.45 -11.55 7.17
N THR A 34 2.69 -12.86 7.11
CA THR A 34 2.43 -13.79 8.21
C THR A 34 3.20 -13.39 9.47
N GLY A 35 2.51 -13.37 10.62
CA GLY A 35 3.08 -12.95 11.91
C GLY A 35 3.01 -11.43 12.16
N VAL A 36 2.70 -10.63 11.15
CA VAL A 36 2.59 -9.17 11.25
C VAL A 36 1.17 -8.71 11.01
N GLU A 37 0.49 -9.30 10.04
CA GLU A 37 -0.78 -8.82 9.50
C GLU A 37 -1.80 -9.95 9.36
N VAL A 38 -3.03 -9.71 9.82
CA VAL A 38 -4.20 -10.55 9.57
C VAL A 38 -5.25 -9.71 8.88
N ALA A 39 -5.77 -10.18 7.76
CA ALA A 39 -6.74 -9.44 6.97
C ALA A 39 -7.64 -10.34 6.12
N ASP A 40 -8.86 -9.87 5.92
CA ASP A 40 -9.91 -10.48 5.11
C ASP A 40 -10.52 -9.42 4.15
N GLY A 41 -11.68 -9.71 3.55
CA GLY A 41 -12.33 -8.81 2.60
C GLY A 41 -12.96 -7.54 3.21
N THR A 42 -12.98 -7.41 4.54
CA THR A 42 -13.66 -6.36 5.29
C THR A 42 -12.89 -5.85 6.51
N SER A 43 -11.82 -6.54 6.92
CA SER A 43 -11.02 -6.15 8.07
C SER A 43 -9.52 -6.34 7.85
N TYR A 44 -8.74 -5.54 8.57
CA TYR A 44 -7.28 -5.61 8.60
C TYR A 44 -6.79 -5.32 10.02
N GLN A 45 -5.87 -6.12 10.51
CA GLN A 45 -5.25 -6.00 11.81
C GLN A 45 -3.74 -6.21 11.72
N ARG A 46 -2.97 -5.42 12.46
CA ARG A 46 -1.51 -5.52 12.50
C ARG A 46 -0.92 -5.08 13.82
N SER A 47 0.30 -5.51 14.07
CA SER A 47 1.20 -4.91 15.06
C SER A 47 1.82 -3.61 14.52
N MET A 48 2.10 -2.67 15.43
CA MET A 48 2.80 -1.42 15.17
C MET A 48 3.80 -1.13 16.29
N ASP A 49 4.99 -0.71 15.91
CA ASP A 49 5.99 -0.17 16.83
C ASP A 49 5.86 1.35 16.84
N CYS A 50 5.28 1.91 17.90
CA CYS A 50 4.96 3.33 18.01
C CYS A 50 5.99 4.06 18.90
N PRO A 51 6.03 5.41 18.87
CA PRO A 51 7.04 6.17 19.61
C PRO A 51 7.10 5.91 21.13
N HIS A 52 5.98 5.53 21.77
CA HIS A 52 5.92 5.33 23.22
C HIS A 52 5.69 3.86 23.63
N GLY A 53 5.43 2.96 22.69
CA GLY A 53 5.25 1.54 22.95
C GLY A 53 4.67 0.79 21.76
N HIS A 54 4.31 -0.47 21.96
CA HIS A 54 3.67 -1.26 20.93
C HIS A 54 2.17 -0.99 20.86
N ALA A 55 1.62 -1.16 19.67
CA ALA A 55 0.19 -1.11 19.42
C ALA A 55 -0.27 -2.29 18.58
N LEU A 56 -1.48 -2.76 18.85
CA LEU A 56 -2.21 -3.71 18.01
C LEU A 56 -3.41 -2.97 17.41
N MET A 57 -3.33 -2.63 16.12
CA MET A 57 -4.34 -1.85 15.41
C MET A 57 -5.22 -2.77 14.58
N ARG A 58 -6.55 -2.59 14.65
CA ARG A 58 -7.53 -3.22 13.76
C ARG A 58 -8.46 -2.18 13.16
N VAL A 59 -8.69 -2.27 11.86
CA VAL A 59 -9.71 -1.53 11.12
C VAL A 59 -10.70 -2.51 10.49
N ALA A 60 -11.99 -2.21 10.55
CA ALA A 60 -13.04 -3.05 9.98
C ALA A 60 -14.16 -2.21 9.34
N TRP A 61 -14.69 -2.70 8.23
CA TRP A 61 -15.84 -2.14 7.55
C TRP A 61 -17.09 -2.96 7.82
N ASP A 62 -18.14 -2.32 8.33
CA ASP A 62 -19.41 -2.96 8.69
C ASP A 62 -20.49 -2.88 7.59
N GLY A 63 -20.12 -2.40 6.40
CA GLY A 63 -21.04 -2.09 5.32
C GLY A 63 -21.39 -0.60 5.20
N ALA A 64 -21.18 0.19 6.26
CA ALA A 64 -21.50 1.62 6.29
C ALA A 64 -20.36 2.49 6.83
N ARG A 65 -19.61 1.99 7.81
CA ARG A 65 -18.62 2.75 8.58
C ARG A 65 -17.31 1.98 8.67
N ILE A 66 -16.22 2.72 8.91
CA ILE A 66 -14.93 2.15 9.25
C ILE A 66 -14.72 2.31 10.75
N ARG A 67 -14.60 1.20 11.47
CA ARG A 67 -14.29 1.18 12.89
C ARG A 67 -12.80 0.91 13.09
N LEU A 68 -12.15 1.76 13.88
CA LEU A 68 -10.81 1.56 14.39
C LEU A 68 -10.91 1.06 15.83
N SER A 69 -10.33 -0.10 16.09
CA SER A 69 -10.12 -0.64 17.43
C SER A 69 -8.62 -0.90 17.64
N ALA A 70 -8.02 -0.41 18.71
CA ALA A 70 -6.62 -0.64 19.02
C ALA A 70 -6.35 -0.85 20.50
N THR A 71 -5.37 -1.70 20.80
CA THR A 71 -4.76 -1.86 22.12
C THR A 71 -3.37 -1.23 22.08
N LEU A 72 -3.05 -0.37 23.04
CA LEU A 72 -1.80 0.40 23.11
C LEU A 72 -1.12 0.14 24.44
N GLU A 73 0.21 -0.03 24.46
CA GLU A 73 0.96 0.00 25.72
C GLU A 73 0.96 1.41 26.35
N ASP A 74 0.84 2.46 25.52
CA ASP A 74 0.82 3.85 25.98
C ASP A 74 -0.25 4.66 25.21
N ALA A 75 -1.11 5.35 25.97
CA ALA A 75 -2.20 6.15 25.41
C ALA A 75 -1.73 7.32 24.51
N ARG A 76 -0.47 7.77 24.66
CA ARG A 76 0.11 8.84 23.82
C ARG A 76 0.21 8.45 22.35
N ASP A 77 0.17 7.16 22.03
CA ASP A 77 0.22 6.67 20.65
C ASP A 77 -1.15 6.59 19.95
N ALA A 78 -2.25 6.98 20.62
CA ALA A 78 -3.59 6.96 20.04
C ALA A 78 -3.69 7.78 18.73
N ALA A 79 -3.06 8.95 18.68
CA ALA A 79 -3.04 9.79 17.48
C ALA A 79 -2.20 9.15 16.36
N THR A 80 -1.06 8.53 16.70
CA THR A 80 -0.19 7.80 15.76
C THR A 80 -0.95 6.67 15.08
N VAL A 81 -1.63 5.83 15.88
CA VAL A 81 -2.42 4.69 15.38
C VAL A 81 -3.62 5.17 14.54
N THR A 82 -4.31 6.22 14.98
CA THR A 82 -5.42 6.80 14.21
C THR A 82 -4.94 7.33 12.86
N SER A 83 -3.82 8.07 12.82
CA SER A 83 -3.25 8.59 11.57
C SER A 83 -2.80 7.47 10.62
N ALA A 84 -2.17 6.43 11.17
CA ALA A 84 -1.76 5.25 10.42
C ALA A 84 -2.97 4.51 9.81
N ALA A 85 -4.06 4.34 10.56
CA ALA A 85 -5.31 3.75 10.07
C ALA A 85 -5.91 4.55 8.90
N ARG A 86 -5.94 5.89 9.03
CA ARG A 86 -6.44 6.79 7.97
C ARG A 86 -5.58 6.74 6.71
N THR A 87 -4.26 6.75 6.86
CA THR A 87 -3.30 6.63 5.75
C THR A 87 -3.43 5.27 5.06
N LEU A 88 -3.48 4.18 5.83
CA LEU A 88 -3.59 2.82 5.33
C LEU A 88 -4.82 2.63 4.43
N LEU A 89 -5.96 3.23 4.79
CA LEU A 89 -7.20 3.13 4.02
C LEU A 89 -7.44 4.33 3.07
N SER A 90 -6.51 5.27 3.00
CA SER A 90 -6.61 6.51 2.21
C SER A 90 -7.92 7.28 2.49
N LEU A 91 -8.27 7.44 3.77
CA LEU A 91 -9.56 8.03 4.19
C LEU A 91 -9.62 9.55 4.03
N ASP A 92 -8.47 10.21 3.93
CA ASP A 92 -8.37 11.66 3.74
C ASP A 92 -8.56 12.10 2.28
N ALA A 93 -8.50 11.16 1.33
CA ALA A 93 -8.84 11.42 -0.07
C ALA A 93 -10.37 11.46 -0.26
N ASP A 94 -10.90 12.43 -0.99
CA ASP A 94 -12.30 12.44 -1.39
C ASP A 94 -12.44 11.88 -2.82
N PRO A 95 -13.06 10.70 -3.01
CA PRO A 95 -13.17 10.09 -4.32
C PRO A 95 -14.24 10.74 -5.20
N ARG A 96 -15.11 11.63 -4.68
CA ARG A 96 -16.25 12.16 -5.45
C ARG A 96 -15.82 12.94 -6.69
N LEU A 97 -14.78 13.78 -6.56
CA LEU A 97 -14.27 14.56 -7.68
C LEU A 97 -13.59 13.69 -8.76
N PRO A 98 -12.62 12.81 -8.42
CA PRO A 98 -12.03 11.92 -9.42
C PRO A 98 -13.05 10.95 -10.02
N ASP A 99 -13.98 10.40 -9.22
CA ASP A 99 -15.03 9.53 -9.75
C ASP A 99 -15.91 10.28 -10.76
N ALA A 100 -16.36 11.49 -10.42
CA ALA A 100 -17.15 12.30 -11.35
C ALA A 100 -16.37 12.66 -12.63
N ALA A 101 -15.09 13.00 -12.50
CA ALA A 101 -14.25 13.36 -13.64
C ALA A 101 -13.98 12.17 -14.59
N LEU A 102 -13.86 10.96 -14.04
CA LEU A 102 -13.54 9.75 -14.81
C LEU A 102 -14.78 8.95 -15.22
N ALA A 103 -15.97 9.28 -14.69
CA ALA A 103 -17.21 8.55 -14.96
C ALA A 103 -17.62 8.58 -16.44
N GLU A 104 -17.31 9.65 -17.18
CA GLU A 104 -17.65 9.78 -18.59
C GLU A 104 -16.51 9.39 -19.54
N ASP A 105 -15.36 8.94 -19.00
CA ASP A 105 -14.24 8.50 -19.82
C ASP A 105 -14.61 7.22 -20.60
N PRO A 106 -14.29 7.12 -21.90
CA PRO A 106 -14.67 5.98 -22.73
C PRO A 106 -14.02 4.65 -22.31
N VAL A 107 -12.90 4.70 -21.59
CA VAL A 107 -12.16 3.50 -21.14
C VAL A 107 -12.49 3.19 -19.67
N LEU A 108 -12.49 4.21 -18.81
CA LEU A 108 -12.63 4.05 -17.36
C LEU A 108 -14.08 4.16 -16.88
N GLY A 109 -14.95 4.87 -17.60
CA GLY A 109 -16.25 5.31 -17.10
C GLY A 109 -17.17 4.18 -16.62
N ALA A 110 -17.22 3.07 -17.36
CA ALA A 110 -17.97 1.89 -16.94
C ALA A 110 -17.42 1.26 -15.64
N SER A 111 -16.10 1.27 -15.46
CA SER A 111 -15.44 0.79 -14.24
C SER A 111 -15.73 1.70 -13.05
N VAL A 112 -15.67 3.01 -13.26
CA VAL A 112 -15.94 4.05 -12.26
C VAL A 112 -17.38 3.98 -11.78
N ARG A 113 -18.36 4.01 -12.69
CA ARG A 113 -19.79 3.94 -12.31
C ARG A 113 -20.17 2.66 -11.58
N ARG A 114 -19.51 1.53 -11.89
CA ARG A 114 -19.74 0.25 -11.21
C ARG A 114 -19.09 0.19 -9.83
N ARG A 115 -18.00 0.94 -9.61
CA ARG A 115 -17.18 0.86 -8.39
C ARG A 115 -16.72 2.26 -7.95
N PRO A 116 -17.64 3.16 -7.57
CA PRO A 116 -17.26 4.44 -7.02
C PRO A 116 -16.58 4.24 -5.66
N GLY A 117 -15.69 5.16 -5.29
CA GLY A 117 -15.08 5.18 -3.96
C GLY A 117 -13.88 4.24 -3.77
N LEU A 118 -13.22 3.79 -4.84
CA LEU A 118 -11.96 3.04 -4.75
C LEU A 118 -10.92 3.82 -3.94
N ARG A 119 -10.17 3.09 -3.11
CA ARG A 119 -9.08 3.62 -2.29
C ARG A 119 -7.76 3.02 -2.69
N VAL A 120 -6.69 3.81 -2.59
CA VAL A 120 -5.34 3.40 -2.99
C VAL A 120 -4.83 2.24 -2.15
N GLY A 121 -5.03 2.31 -0.82
CA GLY A 121 -4.37 1.41 0.12
C GLY A 121 -2.94 1.88 0.38
N GLY A 122 -2.70 2.44 1.55
CA GLY A 122 -1.41 2.99 1.92
C GLY A 122 -0.51 2.01 2.68
N SER A 123 0.33 2.57 3.54
CA SER A 123 1.12 1.87 4.56
C SER A 123 1.00 2.65 5.86
N VAL A 124 1.20 1.96 6.98
CA VAL A 124 1.34 2.65 8.28
C VAL A 124 2.67 3.38 8.42
N GLU A 125 3.66 2.99 7.61
CA GLU A 125 5.04 3.44 7.69
C GLU A 125 5.65 3.61 6.29
N PRO A 126 6.38 4.72 6.00
CA PRO A 126 6.93 4.97 4.68
C PRO A 126 8.07 4.02 4.31
N HIS A 127 8.90 3.66 5.29
CA HIS A 127 10.02 2.74 5.06
C HIS A 127 9.48 1.36 4.64
N GLU A 128 8.44 0.87 5.31
CA GLU A 128 7.74 -0.37 4.94
C GLU A 128 7.19 -0.29 3.51
N MET A 129 6.56 0.82 3.11
CA MET A 129 6.06 1.01 1.75
C MET A 129 7.19 0.92 0.71
N LEU A 130 8.31 1.60 0.96
CA LEU A 130 9.48 1.53 0.08
C LEU A 130 10.04 0.11 0.00
N MET A 131 10.23 -0.56 1.15
CA MET A 131 10.77 -1.92 1.21
C MET A 131 9.88 -2.92 0.46
N ARG A 132 8.55 -2.86 0.65
CA ARG A 132 7.60 -3.65 -0.12
C ARG A 132 7.72 -3.39 -1.62
N ALA A 133 7.88 -2.14 -2.03
CA ALA A 133 8.02 -1.78 -3.44
C ALA A 133 9.29 -2.36 -4.07
N ILE A 134 10.46 -2.17 -3.43
CA ILE A 134 11.75 -2.62 -3.99
C ILE A 134 11.94 -4.15 -3.91
N ILE A 135 11.44 -4.81 -2.87
CA ILE A 135 11.50 -6.27 -2.74
C ILE A 135 10.57 -6.93 -3.76
N GLY A 136 9.40 -6.34 -4.02
CA GLY A 136 8.43 -6.83 -5.00
C GLY A 136 8.80 -6.59 -6.46
N GLN A 137 9.90 -5.89 -6.75
CA GLN A 137 10.29 -5.60 -8.13
C GLN A 137 10.55 -6.89 -8.93
N GLN A 138 9.90 -6.97 -10.10
CA GLN A 138 10.07 -8.01 -11.12
C GLN A 138 9.75 -9.44 -10.65
N ILE A 139 8.98 -9.59 -9.57
CA ILE A 139 8.52 -10.89 -9.07
C ILE A 139 7.00 -10.88 -8.86
N SER A 140 6.43 -12.07 -8.67
CA SER A 140 5.01 -12.18 -8.31
C SER A 140 4.76 -11.67 -6.90
N GLU A 141 3.52 -11.25 -6.63
CA GLU A 141 3.12 -10.82 -5.28
C GLU A 141 3.30 -11.95 -4.24
N ALA A 142 3.03 -13.20 -4.64
CA ALA A 142 3.27 -14.35 -3.78
C ALA A 142 4.75 -14.49 -3.41
N ALA A 143 5.67 -14.31 -4.37
CA ALA A 143 7.11 -14.36 -4.10
C ALA A 143 7.56 -13.18 -3.22
N ALA A 144 7.01 -11.98 -3.44
CA ALA A 144 7.29 -10.81 -2.61
C ALA A 144 6.88 -11.04 -1.15
N ARG A 145 5.68 -11.58 -0.93
CA ARG A 145 5.20 -11.96 0.42
C ARG A 145 6.09 -12.98 1.10
N THR A 146 6.55 -14.00 0.37
CA THR A 146 7.47 -15.00 0.93
C THR A 146 8.82 -14.39 1.32
N ALA A 147 9.32 -13.40 0.57
CA ALA A 147 10.54 -12.68 0.92
C ALA A 147 10.34 -11.78 2.16
N LEU A 148 9.23 -11.05 2.22
CA LEU A 148 8.89 -10.18 3.35
C LEU A 148 8.62 -10.97 4.63
N HIS A 149 7.96 -12.12 4.54
CA HIS A 149 7.76 -13.02 5.67
C HIS A 149 9.08 -13.48 6.28
N ARG A 150 10.02 -13.93 5.43
CA ARG A 150 11.35 -14.35 5.88
C ARG A 150 12.13 -13.22 6.55
N LEU A 151 12.02 -11.98 6.05
CA LEU A 151 12.62 -10.83 6.74
C LEU A 151 11.95 -10.56 8.10
N ALA A 152 10.62 -10.67 8.15
CA ALA A 152 9.86 -10.43 9.38
C ALA A 152 10.20 -11.44 10.48
N GLU A 153 10.62 -12.67 10.16
CA GLU A 153 11.11 -13.66 11.15
C GLU A 153 12.28 -13.14 12.00
N HIS A 154 13.02 -12.13 11.52
CA HIS A 154 14.09 -11.46 12.25
C HIS A 154 13.66 -10.20 13.00
N ALA A 155 12.40 -9.77 12.85
CA ALA A 155 11.87 -8.63 13.58
C ALA A 155 11.64 -9.00 15.06
N PRO A 156 11.77 -8.04 16.00
CA PRO A 156 11.47 -8.28 17.40
C PRO A 156 10.00 -8.69 17.59
N PRO A 157 9.70 -9.52 18.61
CA PRO A 157 8.33 -9.88 18.93
C PRO A 157 7.55 -8.67 19.43
N THR A 158 6.23 -8.65 19.17
CA THR A 158 5.34 -7.66 19.81
C THR A 158 5.05 -8.07 21.25
N ARG A 159 4.97 -7.08 22.15
CA ARG A 159 4.46 -7.29 23.52
C ARG A 159 2.93 -7.34 23.58
N LEU A 160 2.24 -7.08 22.46
CA LEU A 160 0.80 -7.21 22.29
C LEU A 160 0.46 -8.26 21.21
N PRO A 161 0.72 -9.55 21.46
CA PRO A 161 0.44 -10.60 20.49
C PRO A 161 -1.07 -10.83 20.32
N ALA A 162 -1.46 -11.32 19.15
CA ALA A 162 -2.82 -11.71 18.81
C ALA A 162 -2.80 -12.94 17.86
N PRO A 163 -3.92 -13.64 17.64
CA PRO A 163 -3.95 -14.75 16.70
C PRO A 163 -3.40 -14.37 15.32
N GLY A 164 -2.29 -14.98 14.92
CA GLY A 164 -1.61 -14.70 13.64
C GLY A 164 -0.70 -13.46 13.61
N ILE A 165 -0.52 -12.77 14.75
CA ILE A 165 0.31 -11.57 14.91
C ILE A 165 1.19 -11.72 16.14
N ASP A 166 2.50 -11.81 15.95
CA ASP A 166 3.49 -12.05 17.01
C ASP A 166 4.76 -11.20 16.87
N ARG A 167 4.91 -10.45 15.77
CA ARG A 167 6.09 -9.61 15.48
C ARG A 167 5.72 -8.37 14.68
N PHE A 168 6.69 -7.48 14.46
CA PHE A 168 6.52 -6.30 13.61
C PHE A 168 6.94 -6.54 12.17
N PHE A 169 6.64 -5.59 11.29
CA PHE A 169 7.41 -5.44 10.07
C PHE A 169 8.87 -5.13 10.48
N PRO A 170 9.88 -5.77 9.84
CA PRO A 170 11.27 -5.55 10.20
C PRO A 170 11.66 -4.10 9.90
N ASP A 171 12.20 -3.42 10.90
CA ASP A 171 12.70 -2.06 10.69
C ASP A 171 13.91 -2.04 9.74
N ALA A 172 14.39 -0.84 9.41
CA ALA A 172 15.53 -0.70 8.51
C ALA A 172 16.83 -1.30 9.09
N ALA A 173 17.00 -1.38 10.40
CA ALA A 173 18.19 -1.96 11.01
C ALA A 173 18.21 -3.48 10.82
N VAL A 174 17.09 -4.14 11.10
CA VAL A 174 16.89 -5.59 10.88
C VAL A 174 17.10 -5.95 9.41
N ILE A 175 16.58 -5.14 8.47
CA ILE A 175 16.77 -5.38 7.04
C ILE A 175 18.23 -5.17 6.62
N ALA A 176 18.91 -4.15 7.15
CA ALA A 176 20.32 -3.90 6.85
C ALA A 176 21.21 -5.07 7.34
N GLU A 177 20.93 -5.59 8.53
CA GLU A 177 21.70 -6.68 9.14
C GLU A 177 21.45 -8.03 8.45
N HIS A 178 20.19 -8.42 8.27
CA HIS A 178 19.84 -9.78 7.84
C HIS A 178 19.50 -9.89 6.35
N GLY A 179 19.27 -8.77 5.65
CA GLY A 179 18.75 -8.77 4.28
C GLY A 179 19.58 -9.59 3.30
N ARG A 180 20.93 -9.57 3.42
CA ARG A 180 21.83 -10.34 2.55
C ARG A 180 21.71 -11.85 2.75
N ALA A 181 21.51 -12.30 3.99
CA ALA A 181 21.40 -13.71 4.33
C ALA A 181 20.03 -14.29 3.95
N VAL A 182 18.98 -13.47 4.08
CA VAL A 182 17.59 -13.90 4.03
C VAL A 182 16.97 -13.77 2.63
N LEU A 183 17.24 -12.65 1.95
CA LEU A 183 16.64 -12.38 0.64
C LEU A 183 17.23 -13.29 -0.44
N ARG A 184 16.39 -13.64 -1.42
CA ARG A 184 16.76 -14.48 -2.55
C ARG A 184 16.51 -13.75 -3.87
N GLY A 185 17.28 -14.14 -4.90
CA GLY A 185 17.20 -13.58 -6.25
C GLY A 185 18.46 -12.79 -6.64
N PRO A 186 18.36 -11.85 -7.59
CA PRO A 186 19.53 -11.14 -8.11
C PRO A 186 20.28 -10.37 -7.03
N GLY A 187 21.60 -10.58 -6.93
CA GLY A 187 22.45 -9.93 -5.94
C GLY A 187 22.32 -8.41 -5.93
N ARG A 188 22.30 -7.77 -7.11
CA ARG A 188 22.10 -6.32 -7.25
C ARG A 188 20.81 -5.80 -6.59
N ARG A 189 19.72 -6.58 -6.63
CA ARG A 189 18.47 -6.19 -5.95
C ARG A 189 18.63 -6.29 -4.44
N ILE A 190 19.25 -7.35 -3.95
CA ILE A 190 19.54 -7.52 -2.53
C ILE A 190 20.45 -6.38 -2.04
N ASP A 191 21.50 -6.05 -2.78
CA ASP A 191 22.38 -4.91 -2.51
C ASP A 191 21.62 -3.58 -2.44
N SER A 192 20.66 -3.39 -3.36
CA SER A 192 19.81 -2.19 -3.39
C SER A 192 18.91 -2.11 -2.15
N VAL A 193 18.26 -3.21 -1.77
CA VAL A 193 17.40 -3.27 -0.56
C VAL A 193 18.21 -2.97 0.69
N VAL A 194 19.34 -3.66 0.87
CA VAL A 194 20.20 -3.49 2.05
C VAL A 194 20.81 -2.08 2.07
N GLY A 195 21.27 -1.57 0.93
CA GLY A 195 21.84 -0.23 0.85
C GLY A 195 20.83 0.90 1.10
N VAL A 196 19.55 0.69 0.80
CA VAL A 196 18.46 1.59 1.20
C VAL A 196 18.25 1.51 2.71
N ALA A 197 18.18 0.30 3.27
CA ALA A 197 17.99 0.07 4.69
C ALA A 197 19.11 0.72 5.53
N GLU A 198 20.38 0.53 5.16
CA GLU A 198 21.54 1.17 5.78
C GLU A 198 21.49 2.71 5.74
N ARG A 199 20.92 3.30 4.69
CA ARG A 199 20.74 4.76 4.60
C ARG A 199 19.66 5.26 5.54
N ILE A 200 18.58 4.50 5.70
CA ILE A 200 17.50 4.81 6.65
C ILE A 200 18.02 4.69 8.09
N THR A 201 18.65 3.56 8.43
CA THR A 201 19.24 3.32 9.76
C THR A 201 20.29 4.37 10.12
N GLY A 202 21.13 4.78 9.16
CA GLY A 202 22.12 5.84 9.36
C GLY A 202 21.58 7.27 9.27
N GLY A 203 20.26 7.48 9.17
CA GLY A 203 19.64 8.82 9.11
C GLY A 203 19.89 9.61 7.82
N ARG A 204 20.51 9.00 6.80
CA ARG A 204 20.80 9.61 5.50
C ARG A 204 19.61 9.61 4.56
N LEU A 205 18.58 8.82 4.85
CA LEU A 205 17.32 8.75 4.11
C LEU A 205 16.14 8.74 5.09
N ASP A 206 15.31 9.79 5.06
CA ASP A 206 14.09 9.87 5.86
C ASP A 206 12.90 10.26 4.98
N LEU A 207 12.15 9.25 4.52
CA LEU A 207 10.99 9.41 3.65
C LEU A 207 9.89 10.29 4.26
N ARG A 208 9.86 10.47 5.59
CA ARG A 208 8.89 11.36 6.25
C ARG A 208 9.15 12.82 5.96
N ARG A 209 10.26 13.18 5.32
CA ARG A 209 10.57 14.56 4.91
C ARG A 209 9.93 14.95 3.58
N ALA A 210 9.65 13.98 2.71
CA ALA A 210 9.00 14.26 1.42
C ALA A 210 7.54 14.66 1.63
N ARG A 211 7.10 15.71 0.94
CA ARG A 211 5.70 16.17 0.86
C ARG A 211 5.16 16.07 -0.55
N THR A 212 6.04 16.00 -1.55
CA THR A 212 5.69 15.93 -2.97
C THR A 212 6.38 14.75 -3.66
N THR A 213 5.81 14.32 -4.79
CA THR A 213 6.45 13.31 -5.66
C THR A 213 7.82 13.76 -6.16
N ALA A 214 8.02 15.07 -6.39
CA ALA A 214 9.31 15.62 -6.82
C ALA A 214 10.39 15.48 -5.74
N GLU A 215 10.08 15.82 -4.49
CA GLU A 215 11.00 15.65 -3.35
C GLU A 215 11.32 14.17 -3.12
N LEU A 216 10.31 13.30 -3.19
CA LEU A 216 10.51 11.86 -3.09
C LEU A 216 11.41 11.35 -4.22
N GLY A 217 11.24 11.86 -5.43
CA GLY A 217 12.09 11.57 -6.58
C GLY A 217 13.54 12.00 -6.36
N ALA A 218 13.77 13.22 -5.85
CA ALA A 218 15.10 13.71 -5.54
C ALA A 218 15.84 12.85 -4.50
N MET A 219 15.10 12.27 -3.55
CA MET A 219 15.67 11.37 -2.53
C MET A 219 15.95 9.97 -3.05
N LEU A 220 15.07 9.43 -3.90
CA LEU A 220 15.07 8.00 -4.25
C LEU A 220 15.72 7.67 -5.59
N LEU A 221 15.59 8.52 -6.62
CA LEU A 221 16.16 8.25 -7.95
C LEU A 221 17.70 8.12 -7.96
N PRO A 222 18.47 8.79 -7.10
CA PRO A 222 19.92 8.58 -7.02
C PRO A 222 20.31 7.18 -6.50
N LEU A 223 19.38 6.42 -5.91
CA LEU A 223 19.68 5.16 -5.28
C LEU A 223 19.69 4.02 -6.32
N PRO A 224 20.70 3.13 -6.30
CA PRO A 224 20.76 1.99 -7.20
C PRO A 224 19.50 1.13 -7.13
N GLY A 225 19.01 0.67 -8.28
CA GLY A 225 17.82 -0.19 -8.36
C GLY A 225 16.48 0.53 -8.13
N ILE A 226 16.47 1.84 -7.89
CA ILE A 226 15.24 2.63 -7.76
C ILE A 226 15.04 3.48 -9.02
N GLY A 227 13.95 3.20 -9.73
CA GLY A 227 13.54 3.95 -10.92
C GLY A 227 12.21 4.69 -10.74
N PRO A 228 11.77 5.44 -11.76
CA PRO A 228 10.54 6.25 -11.71
C PRO A 228 9.28 5.49 -11.30
N TRP A 229 9.17 4.21 -11.66
CA TRP A 229 8.04 3.36 -11.22
C TRP A 229 7.99 3.23 -9.69
N THR A 230 9.13 3.06 -9.02
CA THR A 230 9.16 2.91 -7.55
C THR A 230 8.81 4.22 -6.87
N VAL A 231 9.34 5.34 -7.39
CA VAL A 231 9.00 6.68 -6.88
C VAL A 231 7.51 6.95 -7.00
N GLY A 232 6.94 6.73 -8.19
CA GLY A 232 5.50 6.91 -8.40
C GLY A 232 4.67 5.98 -7.52
N TYR A 233 5.05 4.70 -7.41
CA TYR A 233 4.34 3.75 -6.56
C TYR A 233 4.32 4.16 -5.08
N VAL A 234 5.46 4.61 -4.56
CA VAL A 234 5.56 5.10 -3.17
C VAL A 234 4.81 6.43 -3.03
N ALA A 235 4.92 7.36 -3.97
CA ALA A 235 4.16 8.62 -3.93
C ALA A 235 2.65 8.38 -3.89
N LEU A 236 2.15 7.51 -4.76
CA LEU A 236 0.74 7.15 -4.83
C LEU A 236 0.26 6.54 -3.50
N ARG A 237 1.02 5.64 -2.88
CA ARG A 237 0.60 4.90 -1.67
C ARG A 237 0.93 5.56 -0.34
N TRP A 238 1.98 6.36 -0.27
CA TRP A 238 2.41 7.03 0.96
C TRP A 238 2.02 8.50 1.00
N LEU A 239 2.28 9.25 -0.07
CA LEU A 239 1.91 10.68 -0.12
C LEU A 239 0.44 10.88 -0.49
N GLY A 240 -0.22 9.85 -1.04
CA GLY A 240 -1.58 9.97 -1.55
C GLY A 240 -1.68 10.90 -2.76
N ASP A 241 -0.59 11.04 -3.53
CA ASP A 241 -0.56 11.93 -4.69
C ASP A 241 -1.66 11.53 -5.69
N PRO A 242 -2.61 12.43 -6.02
CA PRO A 242 -3.75 12.09 -6.85
C PRO A 242 -3.41 11.90 -8.33
N ASP A 243 -2.22 12.33 -8.75
CA ASP A 243 -1.89 12.51 -10.16
C ASP A 243 -0.65 11.74 -10.62
N VAL A 244 -0.49 10.53 -10.10
CA VAL A 244 0.60 9.61 -10.47
C VAL A 244 0.12 8.59 -11.49
N PHE A 245 0.89 8.42 -12.56
CA PHE A 245 0.68 7.34 -13.54
C PHE A 245 1.89 6.40 -13.63
N LEU A 246 1.63 5.11 -13.81
CA LEU A 246 2.65 4.06 -13.82
C LEU A 246 2.69 3.33 -15.18
N PRO A 247 3.24 3.95 -16.25
CA PRO A 247 3.16 3.40 -17.60
C PRO A 247 3.96 2.10 -17.80
N GLY A 248 4.96 1.85 -16.94
CA GLY A 248 5.73 0.60 -16.93
C GLY A 248 5.07 -0.55 -16.16
N ASP A 249 4.00 -0.28 -15.41
CA ASP A 249 3.34 -1.27 -14.58
C ASP A 249 2.53 -2.26 -15.42
N VAL A 250 2.88 -3.54 -15.30
CA VAL A 250 2.26 -4.61 -16.10
C VAL A 250 0.78 -4.77 -15.75
N ALA A 251 0.41 -4.65 -14.48
CA ALA A 251 -0.97 -4.78 -14.04
C ALA A 251 -1.82 -3.60 -14.53
N VAL A 252 -1.29 -2.37 -14.47
CA VAL A 252 -1.96 -1.19 -15.07
C VAL A 252 -2.20 -1.40 -16.55
N ARG A 253 -1.17 -1.81 -17.31
CA ARG A 253 -1.30 -2.03 -18.75
C ARG A 253 -2.31 -3.14 -19.09
N ASN A 254 -2.28 -4.26 -18.36
CA ASN A 254 -3.24 -5.34 -18.54
C ASN A 254 -4.67 -4.90 -18.20
N GLY A 255 -4.84 -4.14 -17.12
CA GLY A 255 -6.11 -3.57 -16.71
C GLY A 255 -6.70 -2.62 -17.76
N LEU A 256 -5.89 -1.68 -18.25
CA LEU A 256 -6.31 -0.73 -19.29
C LEU A 256 -6.58 -1.43 -20.62
N THR A 257 -5.79 -2.44 -21.00
CA THR A 257 -6.08 -3.27 -22.18
C THR A 257 -7.46 -3.90 -22.09
N ARG A 258 -7.79 -4.47 -20.92
CA ARG A 258 -9.10 -5.08 -20.70
C ARG A 258 -10.22 -4.05 -20.73
N LEU A 259 -10.05 -2.92 -20.03
CA LEU A 259 -11.06 -1.86 -19.98
C LEU A 259 -11.31 -1.22 -21.35
N ALA A 260 -10.26 -1.07 -22.16
CA ALA A 260 -10.36 -0.54 -23.53
C ALA A 260 -10.84 -1.57 -24.56
N GLY A 261 -11.04 -2.84 -24.17
CA GLY A 261 -11.37 -3.92 -25.11
C GLY A 261 -10.29 -4.16 -26.18
N ALA A 262 -9.04 -3.82 -25.88
CA ALA A 262 -7.95 -3.89 -26.85
C ALA A 262 -7.54 -5.36 -27.10
N PRO A 263 -7.27 -5.76 -28.36
CA PRO A 263 -6.96 -7.15 -28.72
C PRO A 263 -5.59 -7.62 -28.21
N ALA A 264 -4.72 -6.68 -27.82
CA ALA A 264 -3.40 -6.95 -27.31
C ALA A 264 -3.01 -5.96 -26.20
N ARG A 265 -2.00 -6.32 -25.42
CA ARG A 265 -1.50 -5.50 -24.32
C ARG A 265 -0.99 -4.14 -24.83
N LEU A 266 -1.56 -3.06 -24.30
CA LEU A 266 -1.20 -1.68 -24.66
C LEU A 266 0.27 -1.41 -24.32
N SER A 267 0.98 -0.67 -25.16
CA SER A 267 2.38 -0.29 -24.92
C SER A 267 2.48 0.82 -23.86
N PRO A 268 3.65 1.00 -23.20
CA PRO A 268 3.86 2.11 -22.27
C PRO A 268 3.56 3.48 -22.91
N ALA A 269 3.92 3.66 -24.19
CA ALA A 269 3.63 4.88 -24.93
C ALA A 269 2.13 5.11 -25.15
N ALA A 270 1.39 4.05 -25.51
CA ALA A 270 -0.06 4.14 -25.70
C ALA A 270 -0.79 4.52 -24.40
N VAL A 271 -0.49 3.83 -23.30
CA VAL A 271 -1.13 4.15 -22.00
C VAL A 271 -0.71 5.52 -21.47
N THR A 272 0.51 5.99 -21.77
CA THR A 272 0.94 7.35 -21.43
C THR A 272 0.16 8.41 -22.19
N ALA A 273 -0.16 8.16 -23.47
CA ALA A 273 -0.98 9.06 -24.27
C ALA A 273 -2.42 9.15 -23.71
N MET A 274 -3.01 8.01 -23.35
CA MET A 274 -4.35 7.95 -22.72
C MET A 274 -4.38 8.71 -21.40
N ALA A 275 -3.37 8.50 -20.54
CA ALA A 275 -3.33 9.07 -19.20
C ALA A 275 -3.32 10.60 -19.15
N ARG A 276 -3.01 11.29 -20.26
CA ARG A 276 -3.10 12.75 -20.34
C ARG A 276 -4.52 13.26 -20.08
N ALA A 277 -5.54 12.51 -20.52
CA ALA A 277 -6.94 12.88 -20.32
C ALA A 277 -7.43 12.71 -18.88
N TRP A 278 -6.68 11.96 -18.05
CA TRP A 278 -7.08 11.64 -16.68
C TRP A 278 -6.45 12.56 -15.63
N ALA A 279 -5.59 13.50 -16.03
CA ALA A 279 -5.07 14.50 -15.11
C ALA A 279 -6.22 15.43 -14.63
N PRO A 280 -6.25 15.83 -13.34
CA PRO A 280 -5.24 15.62 -12.31
C PRO A 280 -5.48 14.36 -11.43
N TRP A 281 -6.18 13.34 -11.94
CA TRP A 281 -6.64 12.16 -11.21
C TRP A 281 -6.02 10.85 -11.73
N ARG A 282 -4.81 10.90 -12.27
CA ARG A 282 -4.15 9.72 -12.86
C ARG A 282 -3.99 8.55 -11.89
N SER A 283 -3.89 8.81 -10.57
CA SER A 283 -3.84 7.75 -9.56
C SER A 283 -5.16 6.97 -9.47
N TRP A 284 -6.31 7.61 -9.69
CA TRP A 284 -7.60 6.90 -9.73
C TRP A 284 -7.73 6.01 -10.96
N ALA A 285 -7.23 6.47 -12.11
CA ALA A 285 -7.14 5.63 -13.30
C ALA A 285 -6.29 4.36 -13.05
N VAL A 286 -5.17 4.51 -12.33
CA VAL A 286 -4.33 3.38 -11.89
C VAL A 286 -5.13 2.40 -11.01
N LEU A 287 -5.98 2.89 -10.09
CA LEU A 287 -6.83 2.01 -9.26
C LEU A 287 -7.83 1.21 -10.08
N HIS A 288 -8.52 1.86 -11.01
CA HIS A 288 -9.47 1.17 -11.89
C HIS A 288 -8.76 0.14 -12.79
N ALA A 289 -7.55 0.45 -13.27
CA ALA A 289 -6.74 -0.49 -14.03
C ALA A 289 -6.31 -1.71 -13.20
N TRP A 290 -5.74 -1.50 -12.00
CA TRP A 290 -5.41 -2.60 -11.10
C TRP A 290 -6.62 -3.46 -10.75
N ARG A 291 -7.78 -2.83 -10.50
CA ARG A 291 -9.00 -3.58 -10.20
C ARG A 291 -9.47 -4.42 -11.38
N ALA A 292 -9.42 -3.87 -12.60
CA ALA A 292 -9.79 -4.59 -13.82
C ALA A 292 -8.84 -5.77 -14.11
N HIS A 293 -7.54 -5.61 -13.80
CA HIS A 293 -6.57 -6.70 -13.92
C HIS A 293 -6.90 -7.88 -12.99
N LEU A 294 -7.36 -7.62 -11.77
CA LEU A 294 -7.69 -8.64 -10.77
C LEU A 294 -9.09 -9.25 -10.95
N ALA A 295 -9.96 -8.63 -11.75
CA ALA A 295 -11.30 -9.17 -11.98
C ALA A 295 -11.21 -10.51 -12.75
N PRO A 296 -12.02 -11.53 -12.40
CA PRO A 296 -12.15 -12.72 -13.26
C PRO A 296 -12.62 -12.30 -14.66
N PRO A 297 -12.23 -13.01 -15.74
CA PRO A 297 -12.71 -12.69 -17.09
C PRO A 297 -14.25 -12.67 -17.10
N GLU A 298 -14.84 -11.66 -17.75
CA GLU A 298 -16.29 -11.62 -17.88
C GLU A 298 -16.73 -12.79 -18.76
N THR A 299 -17.62 -13.64 -18.25
CA THR A 299 -18.32 -14.61 -19.09
C THR A 299 -19.21 -13.81 -20.05
N PRO A 300 -19.06 -13.95 -21.37
CA PRO A 300 -19.94 -13.25 -22.29
C PRO A 300 -21.39 -13.65 -22.00
N PRO A 301 -22.36 -12.71 -22.12
CA PRO A 301 -23.77 -13.05 -21.94
C PRO A 301 -24.11 -14.21 -22.87
N ALA A 302 -24.83 -15.21 -22.35
CA ALA A 302 -25.35 -16.31 -23.14
C ALA A 302 -26.11 -15.69 -24.32
N ARG A 303 -25.71 -16.02 -25.56
CA ARG A 303 -26.46 -15.61 -26.74
C ARG A 303 -27.87 -16.18 -26.58
N GLN A 304 -28.87 -15.30 -26.46
CA GLN A 304 -30.27 -15.66 -26.67
C GLN A 304 -30.49 -15.85 -28.17
#